data_AF-A0A7Z9VHR8-F1
#
_entry.id   AF-A0A7Z9VHR8-F1
#
_cell.length_a   1.000
_cell.length_b   1.000
_cell.length_c   1.000
_cell.angle_alpha   90.00
_cell.angle_beta   90.00
_cell.angle_gamma   90.00
#
_symmetry.space_group_name_H-M   'P 1'
#
loop_
_entity.id
_entity.type
_entity.pdbx_description
1 polymer ?
#
loop_
_entity_poly.entity_id
_entity_poly.type
_entity_poly.pdbx_seq_one_letter_code
_entity_poly.pdbx_strand_id
1 'polypeptide(L)'
;MRLLTVAVFTAVLSIAPVSGFSAETSHGLAMHGDLKYPAGFKNFEYTNPAAPKGGTVRLNAVGTFDSFNSFIVKGNGAAGLGFIYDNLMHGSADEAFSQYGQLAESIEVPKDRSWAAFTLRAEAKWHDGKPVSVADVIWTFNTLTTKGTPFYRFYYGNVADVVQTGPRTVRFNFKPGENRELPLILG
;
A
#
# COMPACT_ATOMS: atom_id res chain seq x y z
N MET A 1 -49.81 -57.94 24.52
CA MET A 1 -49.08 -57.36 23.37
C MET A 1 -48.83 -55.88 23.69
N ARG A 2 -47.66 -55.54 24.25
CA ARG A 2 -47.31 -54.17 24.67
C ARG A 2 -46.44 -53.54 23.57
N LEU A 3 -46.93 -52.47 22.94
CA LEU A 3 -46.20 -51.71 21.92
C LEU A 3 -45.23 -50.73 22.60
N LEU A 4 -43.94 -50.89 22.34
CA LEU A 4 -42.88 -49.94 22.69
C LEU A 4 -42.75 -48.92 21.55
N THR A 5 -42.99 -47.64 21.84
CA THR A 5 -42.79 -46.54 20.90
C THR A 5 -41.37 -46.02 21.06
N VAL A 6 -40.52 -46.21 20.04
CA VAL A 6 -39.15 -45.68 19.99
C VAL A 6 -39.21 -44.29 19.37
N ALA A 7 -38.84 -43.26 20.14
CA ALA A 7 -38.70 -41.90 19.65
C ALA A 7 -37.28 -41.72 19.05
N VAL A 8 -37.22 -41.47 17.75
CA VAL A 8 -35.98 -41.15 17.04
C VAL A 8 -35.73 -39.65 17.18
N PHE A 9 -34.65 -39.28 17.87
CA PHE A 9 -34.19 -37.89 17.99
C PHE A 9 -33.24 -37.58 16.82
N THR A 10 -33.71 -36.81 15.84
CA THR A 10 -32.87 -36.30 14.74
C THR A 10 -32.10 -35.07 15.23
N ALA A 11 -30.80 -35.20 15.44
CA ALA A 11 -29.92 -34.08 15.77
C ALA A 11 -29.73 -33.20 14.52
N VAL A 12 -30.33 -32.01 14.51
CA VAL A 12 -30.10 -30.99 13.49
C VAL A 12 -28.77 -30.31 13.82
N LEU A 13 -27.72 -30.61 13.05
CA LEU A 13 -26.43 -29.95 13.15
C LEU A 13 -26.54 -28.55 12.50
N SER A 14 -26.72 -27.51 13.30
CA SER A 14 -26.71 -26.13 12.82
C SER A 14 -25.29 -25.73 12.41
N ILE A 15 -25.03 -25.70 11.11
CA ILE A 15 -23.82 -25.10 10.55
C ILE A 15 -23.99 -23.57 10.66
N ALA A 16 -23.37 -22.97 11.67
CA ALA A 16 -23.28 -21.52 11.76
C ALA A 16 -22.38 -21.01 10.62
N PRO A 17 -22.78 -19.98 9.86
CA PRO A 17 -21.91 -19.39 8.86
C PRO A 17 -20.72 -18.75 9.57
N VAL A 18 -19.52 -19.23 9.26
CA VAL A 18 -18.29 -18.54 9.63
C VAL A 18 -18.31 -17.21 8.87
N SER A 19 -18.67 -16.15 9.56
CA SER A 19 -18.56 -14.79 9.01
C SER A 19 -17.07 -14.53 8.80
N GLY A 20 -16.60 -14.73 7.58
CA GLY A 20 -15.26 -14.32 7.18
C GLY A 20 -15.17 -12.81 7.42
N PHE A 21 -14.31 -12.39 8.34
CA PHE A 21 -13.96 -10.99 8.49
C PHE A 21 -13.26 -10.54 7.20
N SER A 22 -14.05 -10.05 6.24
CA SER A 22 -13.50 -9.41 5.04
C SER A 22 -12.78 -8.14 5.47
N ALA A 23 -11.56 -7.95 4.99
CA ALA A 23 -10.90 -6.65 5.13
C ALA A 23 -11.75 -5.59 4.43
N GLU A 24 -11.79 -4.39 5.01
CA GLU A 24 -12.52 -3.27 4.41
C GLU A 24 -11.60 -2.59 3.39
N THR A 25 -12.14 -2.38 2.18
CA THR A 25 -11.48 -1.62 1.13
C THR A 25 -11.65 -0.12 1.41
N SER A 26 -10.55 0.63 1.44
CA SER A 26 -10.54 2.06 1.71
C SER A 26 -9.69 2.83 0.68
N HIS A 27 -9.97 4.13 0.48
CA HIS A 27 -9.17 5.03 -0.38
C HIS A 27 -7.89 5.53 0.29
N GLY A 28 -7.70 5.22 1.57
CA GLY A 28 -6.56 5.62 2.38
C GLY A 28 -6.44 4.80 3.66
N LEU A 29 -5.40 5.05 4.43
CA LEU A 29 -5.19 4.42 5.73
C LEU A 29 -4.59 5.43 6.71
N ALA A 30 -5.21 5.56 7.88
CA ALA A 30 -4.63 6.25 9.02
C ALA A 30 -3.93 5.24 9.93
N MET A 31 -2.80 5.63 10.52
CA MET A 31 -2.14 4.81 11.54
C MET A 31 -3.08 4.61 12.74
N HIS A 32 -3.75 5.70 13.16
CA HIS A 32 -4.73 5.74 14.23
C HIS A 32 -5.92 6.61 13.85
N GLY A 33 -7.11 6.20 14.24
CA GLY A 33 -8.34 6.97 14.02
C GLY A 33 -8.84 6.92 12.57
N ASP A 34 -9.63 7.92 12.21
CA ASP A 34 -10.25 8.07 10.91
C ASP A 34 -9.45 9.02 10.01
N LEU A 35 -9.63 8.86 8.69
CA LEU A 35 -9.07 9.77 7.70
C LEU A 35 -9.76 11.14 7.77
N LYS A 36 -8.99 12.23 7.73
CA LYS A 36 -9.53 13.58 7.60
C LYS A 36 -10.31 13.77 6.29
N TYR A 37 -9.75 13.29 5.18
CA TYR A 37 -10.33 13.52 3.85
C TYR A 37 -11.25 12.36 3.43
N PRO A 38 -12.52 12.65 3.09
CA PRO A 38 -13.48 11.61 2.69
C PRO A 38 -13.14 11.05 1.30
N ALA A 39 -13.71 9.88 0.99
CA ALA A 39 -13.56 9.29 -0.35
C ALA A 39 -14.01 10.29 -1.43
N GLY A 40 -13.21 10.42 -2.49
CA GLY A 40 -13.52 11.30 -3.62
C GLY A 40 -13.21 12.79 -3.43
N PHE A 41 -12.56 13.18 -2.32
CA PHE A 41 -12.02 14.52 -2.15
C PHE A 41 -11.13 14.92 -3.35
N LYS A 42 -11.12 16.21 -3.69
CA LYS A 42 -10.47 16.69 -4.92
C LYS A 42 -9.02 17.15 -4.72
N ASN A 43 -8.72 17.68 -3.54
CA ASN A 43 -7.42 18.22 -3.20
C ASN A 43 -7.28 18.29 -1.69
N PHE A 44 -6.05 18.19 -1.18
CA PHE A 44 -5.78 18.49 0.22
C PHE A 44 -6.07 19.98 0.52
N GLU A 45 -6.50 20.29 1.74
CA GLU A 45 -6.88 21.63 2.17
C GLU A 45 -5.71 22.61 2.14
N TYR A 46 -4.48 22.13 2.33
CA TYR A 46 -3.26 22.93 2.27
C TYR A 46 -2.76 23.21 0.84
N THR A 47 -3.55 22.87 -0.19
CA THR A 47 -3.18 23.11 -1.59
C THR A 47 -4.02 24.21 -2.21
N ASN A 48 -3.45 24.92 -3.19
CA ASN A 48 -4.19 25.87 -4.02
C ASN A 48 -4.63 25.16 -5.32
N PRO A 49 -5.92 24.78 -5.48
CA PRO A 49 -6.39 24.13 -6.71
C PRO A 49 -6.33 25.06 -7.93
N ALA A 50 -6.30 26.39 -7.72
CA ALA A 50 -6.15 27.40 -8.76
C ALA A 50 -4.69 27.81 -9.00
N ALA A 51 -3.71 27.03 -8.53
CA ALA A 51 -2.29 27.32 -8.75
C ALA A 51 -1.98 27.47 -10.25
N PRO A 52 -1.39 28.62 -10.68
CA PRO A 52 -0.98 28.83 -12.07
C PRO A 52 -0.08 27.69 -12.56
N LYS A 53 -0.31 27.23 -13.80
CA LYS A 53 0.50 26.18 -14.43
C LYS A 53 1.53 26.81 -15.37
N GLY A 54 2.80 26.40 -15.23
CA GLY A 54 3.91 26.87 -16.05
C GLY A 54 4.98 27.63 -15.26
N GLY A 55 5.97 28.16 -15.96
CA GLY A 55 7.13 28.84 -15.38
C GLY A 55 8.29 27.90 -15.06
N THR A 56 9.33 28.45 -14.42
CA THR A 56 10.53 27.70 -14.03
C THR A 56 10.91 28.05 -12.60
N VAL A 57 10.99 27.04 -11.74
CA VAL A 57 11.56 27.15 -10.40
C VAL A 57 13.03 26.75 -10.47
N ARG A 58 13.92 27.59 -9.96
CA ARG A 58 15.36 27.30 -9.84
C ARG A 58 15.71 27.14 -8.37
N LEU A 59 16.09 25.92 -7.98
CA LEU A 59 16.47 25.57 -6.62
C LEU A 59 17.98 25.31 -6.56
N ASN A 60 18.61 25.62 -5.44
CA ASN A 60 19.98 25.20 -5.17
C ASN A 60 19.99 23.77 -4.58
N ALA A 61 21.07 23.04 -4.81
CA ALA A 61 21.36 21.78 -4.14
C ALA A 61 22.77 21.89 -3.52
N VAL A 62 22.93 21.36 -2.30
CA VAL A 62 24.23 21.33 -1.62
C VAL A 62 24.96 20.05 -2.01
N GLY A 63 26.24 20.16 -2.37
CA GLY A 63 27.08 19.03 -2.77
C GLY A 63 27.13 18.80 -4.29
N THR A 64 27.41 17.55 -4.69
CA THR A 64 27.45 17.10 -6.10
C THR A 64 26.80 15.73 -6.23
N PHE A 65 26.57 15.28 -7.47
CA PHE A 65 26.02 13.96 -7.76
C PHE A 65 26.90 13.22 -8.78
N ASP A 66 26.85 11.89 -8.75
CA ASP A 66 27.49 11.02 -9.74
C ASP A 66 26.57 9.85 -10.17
N SER A 67 25.32 9.83 -9.70
CA SER A 67 24.33 8.80 -10.01
C SER A 67 22.93 9.37 -10.20
N PHE A 68 22.15 8.77 -11.11
CA PHE A 68 20.71 8.99 -11.26
C PHE A 68 19.86 7.90 -10.57
N ASN A 69 20.51 6.99 -9.86
CA ASN A 69 19.87 5.94 -9.08
C ASN A 69 20.15 6.19 -7.59
N SER A 70 19.11 6.56 -6.83
CA SER A 70 19.19 6.82 -5.38
C SER A 70 18.94 5.58 -4.52
N PHE A 71 18.79 4.40 -5.13
CA PHE A 71 18.48 3.15 -4.43
C PHE A 71 19.69 2.24 -4.22
N ILE A 72 20.88 2.63 -4.69
CA ILE A 72 22.12 1.84 -4.66
C ILE A 72 23.04 2.24 -3.51
N VAL A 73 23.93 1.33 -3.11
CA VAL A 73 24.86 1.53 -1.99
C VAL A 73 25.95 2.56 -2.29
N LYS A 74 26.44 2.59 -3.53
CA LYS A 74 27.57 3.43 -3.95
C LYS A 74 27.11 4.47 -4.96
N GLY A 75 27.39 5.73 -4.67
CA GLY A 75 27.06 6.88 -5.52
C GLY A 75 26.22 7.91 -4.77
N ASN A 76 26.34 9.16 -5.18
CA ASN A 76 25.56 10.29 -4.68
C ASN A 76 24.44 10.57 -5.69
N GLY A 77 23.20 10.31 -5.28
CA GLY A 77 22.01 10.55 -6.10
C GLY A 77 21.80 12.04 -6.38
N ALA A 78 21.39 12.37 -7.61
CA ALA A 78 21.04 13.73 -7.98
C ALA A 78 19.85 14.28 -7.16
N ALA A 79 19.89 15.58 -6.86
CA ALA A 79 18.77 16.27 -6.22
C ALA A 79 17.51 16.23 -7.11
N GLY A 80 16.34 16.07 -6.49
CA GLY A 80 15.05 16.04 -7.20
C GLY A 80 14.67 14.70 -7.82
N LEU A 81 15.49 13.64 -7.68
CA LEU A 81 15.12 12.30 -8.17
C LEU A 81 13.84 11.75 -7.51
N GLY A 82 13.44 12.26 -6.34
CA GLY A 82 12.15 11.90 -5.74
C GLY A 82 10.92 12.34 -6.56
N PHE A 83 11.06 13.28 -7.50
CA PHE A 83 9.95 13.74 -8.34
C PHE A 83 9.63 12.83 -9.53
N ILE A 84 10.49 11.84 -9.82
CA ILE A 84 10.32 10.93 -10.97
C ILE A 84 9.87 9.52 -10.57
N TYR A 85 9.77 9.24 -9.27
CA TYR A 85 9.27 7.98 -8.72
C TYR A 85 8.00 8.25 -7.92
N ASP A 86 7.01 7.37 -8.06
CA ASP A 86 5.77 7.43 -7.31
C ASP A 86 5.67 6.27 -6.30
N ASN A 87 4.95 6.52 -5.21
CA ASN A 87 4.60 5.53 -4.19
C ASN A 87 3.20 4.94 -4.45
N LEU A 88 2.83 3.88 -3.74
CA LEU A 88 1.47 3.32 -3.81
C LEU A 88 0.46 4.30 -3.20
N MET A 89 0.84 5.00 -2.14
CA MET A 89 0.06 5.97 -1.40
C MET A 89 0.89 7.21 -1.07
N HIS A 90 0.20 8.32 -0.80
CA HIS A 90 0.78 9.61 -0.50
C HIS A 90 0.36 10.07 0.90
N GLY A 91 1.33 10.47 1.73
CA GLY A 91 1.07 10.99 3.07
C GLY A 91 0.47 12.39 3.06
N SER A 92 -0.53 12.63 3.90
CA SER A 92 -1.03 13.99 4.12
C SER A 92 -0.09 14.79 5.02
N ALA A 93 0.14 16.06 4.68
CA ALA A 93 0.98 16.96 5.48
C ALA A 93 0.27 17.61 6.67
N ASP A 94 -1.05 17.46 6.77
CA ASP A 94 -1.89 18.04 7.82
C ASP A 94 -2.62 17.00 8.69
N GLU A 95 -2.13 15.76 8.67
CA GLU A 95 -2.54 14.67 9.54
C GLU A 95 -1.31 14.06 10.22
N ALA A 96 -1.50 13.43 11.39
CA ALA A 96 -0.38 12.88 12.16
C ALA A 96 0.34 11.76 11.39
N PHE A 97 -0.42 10.80 10.86
CA PHE A 97 0.09 9.75 9.99
C PHE A 97 -1.07 9.09 9.22
N SER A 98 -1.44 9.72 8.12
CA SER A 98 -2.47 9.23 7.20
C SER A 98 -1.94 9.28 5.77
N GLN A 99 -2.26 8.26 4.99
CA GLN A 99 -1.93 8.19 3.57
C GLN A 99 -3.17 7.95 2.71
N TYR A 100 -3.15 8.46 1.48
CA TYR A 100 -4.22 8.34 0.48
C TYR A 100 -3.68 7.75 -0.82
N GLY A 101 -4.53 7.06 -1.58
CA GLY A 101 -4.12 6.37 -2.80
C GLY A 101 -3.43 7.26 -3.85
N GLN A 102 -2.19 6.92 -4.20
CA GLN A 102 -1.39 7.53 -5.29
C GLN A 102 -1.40 6.60 -6.51
N LEU A 103 -0.42 5.69 -6.66
CA LEU A 103 -0.50 4.64 -7.69
C LEU A 103 -1.61 3.61 -7.37
N ALA A 104 -1.87 3.37 -6.09
CA ALA A 104 -3.01 2.57 -5.65
C ALA A 104 -4.29 3.42 -5.60
N GLU A 105 -5.39 2.90 -6.12
CA GLU A 105 -6.73 3.51 -5.97
C GLU A 105 -7.37 3.14 -4.62
N SER A 106 -7.00 1.99 -4.06
CA SER A 106 -7.49 1.50 -2.79
C SER A 106 -6.49 0.61 -2.07
N ILE A 107 -6.69 0.49 -0.75
CA ILE A 107 -5.99 -0.43 0.13
C ILE A 107 -7.01 -1.28 0.91
N GLU A 108 -6.69 -2.55 1.09
CA GLU A 108 -7.39 -3.48 1.98
C GLU A 108 -6.43 -3.93 3.08
N VAL A 109 -6.86 -3.79 4.34
CA VAL A 109 -6.07 -4.23 5.52
C VAL A 109 -7.02 -4.91 6.51
N PRO A 110 -6.72 -6.14 6.96
CA PRO A 110 -7.49 -6.80 8.01
C PRO A 110 -7.28 -6.11 9.37
N LYS A 111 -8.20 -6.34 10.33
CA LYS A 111 -8.13 -5.72 11.66
C LYS A 111 -6.82 -6.02 12.41
N ASP A 112 -6.28 -7.22 12.21
CA ASP A 112 -5.01 -7.65 12.79
C ASP A 112 -3.78 -7.08 12.06
N ARG A 113 -3.98 -6.43 10.90
CA ARG A 113 -2.94 -5.91 10.01
C ARG A 113 -1.92 -6.96 9.58
N SER A 114 -2.33 -8.23 9.43
CA SER A 114 -1.46 -9.35 9.02
C SER A 114 -1.02 -9.31 7.55
N TRP A 115 -1.66 -8.49 6.72
CA TRP A 115 -1.32 -8.25 5.33
C TRP A 115 -1.84 -6.89 4.87
N ALA A 116 -1.35 -6.39 3.74
CA ALA A 116 -1.93 -5.24 3.05
C ALA A 116 -2.04 -5.54 1.55
N ALA A 117 -3.21 -5.27 0.96
CA ALA A 117 -3.42 -5.40 -0.48
C ALA A 117 -3.72 -4.04 -1.10
N PHE A 118 -3.05 -3.74 -2.20
CA PHE A 118 -3.16 -2.48 -2.93
C PHE A 118 -3.70 -2.77 -4.32
N THR A 119 -4.77 -2.09 -4.71
CA THR A 119 -5.29 -2.15 -6.08
C THR A 119 -4.76 -0.96 -6.86
N LEU A 120 -4.01 -1.21 -7.93
CA LEU A 120 -3.42 -0.16 -8.77
C LEU A 120 -4.47 0.55 -9.61
N ARG A 121 -4.32 1.86 -9.80
CA ARG A 121 -5.11 2.68 -10.74
C ARG A 121 -4.99 2.16 -12.16
N ALA A 122 -6.10 2.05 -12.88
CA ALA A 122 -6.09 1.57 -14.27
C ALA A 122 -5.45 2.59 -15.23
N GLU A 123 -5.47 3.85 -14.84
CA GLU A 123 -4.89 4.98 -15.56
C GLU A 123 -3.39 5.18 -15.31
N ALA A 124 -2.80 4.48 -14.32
CA ALA A 124 -1.39 4.63 -13.97
C ALA A 124 -0.48 4.19 -15.12
N LYS A 125 0.40 5.08 -15.55
CA LYS A 125 1.32 4.85 -16.67
C LYS A 125 2.70 5.40 -16.35
N TRP A 126 3.69 4.69 -16.84
CA TRP A 126 5.04 5.20 -16.98
C TRP A 126 5.08 6.38 -17.96
N HIS A 127 6.14 7.18 -17.89
CA HIS A 127 6.35 8.31 -18.79
C HIS A 127 6.49 7.89 -20.27
N ASP A 128 6.81 6.63 -20.55
CA ASP A 128 6.84 6.07 -21.91
C ASP A 128 5.45 5.58 -22.40
N GLY A 129 4.41 5.77 -21.57
CA GLY A 129 3.02 5.43 -21.88
C GLY A 129 2.61 4.00 -21.54
N LYS A 130 3.53 3.12 -21.12
CA LYS A 130 3.18 1.76 -20.68
C LYS A 130 2.42 1.79 -19.36
N PRO A 131 1.43 0.91 -19.13
CA PRO A 131 0.74 0.83 -17.86
C PRO A 131 1.70 0.41 -16.73
N VAL A 132 1.50 0.98 -15.54
CA VAL A 132 2.12 0.47 -14.31
C VAL A 132 1.40 -0.82 -13.92
N SER A 133 2.16 -1.88 -13.64
CA SER A 133 1.63 -3.22 -13.42
C SER A 133 1.95 -3.76 -12.01
N VAL A 134 1.22 -4.79 -11.59
CA VAL A 134 1.53 -5.53 -10.35
C VAL A 134 2.94 -6.13 -10.40
N ALA A 135 3.39 -6.55 -11.58
CA ALA A 135 4.73 -7.08 -11.78
C ALA A 135 5.82 -6.03 -11.49
N ASP A 136 5.58 -4.76 -11.79
CA ASP A 136 6.52 -3.67 -11.49
C ASP A 136 6.68 -3.47 -9.98
N VAL A 137 5.58 -3.56 -9.22
CA VAL A 137 5.60 -3.44 -7.75
C VAL A 137 6.36 -4.61 -7.12
N ILE A 138 6.05 -5.85 -7.55
CA ILE A 138 6.73 -7.06 -7.08
C ILE A 138 8.22 -6.99 -7.43
N TRP A 139 8.57 -6.60 -8.65
CA TRP A 139 9.95 -6.44 -9.09
C TRP A 139 10.69 -5.37 -8.27
N THR A 140 10.04 -4.23 -8.00
CA THR A 140 10.60 -3.13 -7.20
C THR A 140 10.91 -3.60 -5.78
N PHE A 141 9.93 -4.22 -5.11
CA PHE A 141 10.11 -4.76 -3.76
C PHE A 141 11.29 -5.75 -3.70
N ASN A 142 11.33 -6.72 -4.61
CA ASN A 142 12.39 -7.72 -4.66
C ASN A 142 13.75 -7.08 -4.98
N THR A 143 13.80 -6.10 -5.88
CA THR A 143 15.04 -5.42 -6.26
C THR A 143 15.59 -4.59 -5.10
N LEU A 144 14.74 -3.82 -4.41
CA LEU A 144 15.17 -3.00 -3.26
C LEU A 144 15.68 -3.87 -2.11
N THR A 145 14.99 -4.97 -1.79
CA THR A 145 15.37 -5.83 -0.66
C THR A 145 16.58 -6.72 -0.93
N THR A 146 16.90 -7.01 -2.20
CA THR A 146 18.04 -7.85 -2.58
C THR A 146 19.26 -7.06 -3.03
N LYS A 147 19.08 -5.98 -3.80
CA LYS A 147 20.15 -5.20 -4.45
C LYS A 147 20.21 -3.74 -4.02
N GLY A 148 19.18 -3.24 -3.35
CA GLY A 148 19.13 -1.85 -2.89
C GLY A 148 20.06 -1.57 -1.71
N THR A 149 20.01 -0.34 -1.19
CA THR A 149 20.70 0.00 0.06
C THR A 149 20.26 -0.91 1.20
N PRO A 150 21.14 -1.18 2.20
CA PRO A 150 20.79 -2.03 3.34
C PRO A 150 19.53 -1.60 4.10
N PHE A 151 19.20 -0.30 4.02
CA PHE A 151 17.98 0.28 4.56
C PHE A 151 16.74 -0.50 4.12
N TYR A 152 16.56 -0.77 2.82
CA TYR A 152 15.34 -1.43 2.32
C TYR A 152 15.16 -2.85 2.83
N ARG A 153 16.25 -3.61 2.95
CA ARG A 153 16.20 -4.97 3.51
C ARG A 153 15.77 -4.96 4.98
N PHE A 154 16.24 -3.98 5.75
CA PHE A 154 15.84 -3.80 7.14
C PHE A 154 14.39 -3.32 7.22
N TYR A 155 14.06 -2.25 6.50
CA TYR A 155 12.77 -1.56 6.55
C TYR A 155 11.61 -2.45 6.12
N TYR A 156 11.82 -3.29 5.10
CA TYR A 156 10.83 -4.26 4.63
C TYR A 156 11.02 -5.67 5.20
N GLY A 157 11.87 -5.84 6.22
CA GLY A 157 12.25 -7.15 6.74
C GLY A 157 11.10 -7.96 7.37
N ASN A 158 9.99 -7.30 7.74
CA ASN A 158 8.79 -7.95 8.28
C ASN A 158 7.79 -8.42 7.21
N VAL A 159 8.05 -8.17 5.92
CA VAL A 159 7.28 -8.77 4.83
C VAL A 159 7.75 -10.22 4.62
N ALA A 160 6.80 -11.15 4.59
CA ALA A 160 7.03 -12.56 4.33
C ALA A 160 7.12 -12.84 2.82
N ASP A 161 6.13 -12.34 2.06
CA ASP A 161 6.12 -12.40 0.60
C ASP A 161 5.28 -11.25 0.01
N VAL A 162 5.39 -11.09 -1.30
CA VAL A 162 4.57 -10.20 -2.12
C VAL A 162 4.01 -10.99 -3.30
N VAL A 163 2.69 -10.95 -3.48
CA VAL A 163 1.98 -11.79 -4.44
C VAL A 163 0.92 -10.99 -5.21
N GLN A 164 0.66 -11.40 -6.45
CA GLN A 164 -0.48 -10.92 -7.20
C GLN A 164 -1.74 -11.69 -6.79
N THR A 165 -2.78 -10.98 -6.38
CA THR A 165 -4.06 -11.58 -5.93
C THR A 165 -5.24 -11.24 -6.84
N GLY A 166 -5.04 -10.33 -7.79
CA GLY A 166 -6.01 -9.97 -8.81
C GLY A 166 -5.34 -9.30 -10.01
N PRO A 167 -6.11 -8.88 -11.04
CA PRO A 167 -5.53 -8.29 -12.25
C PRO A 167 -4.70 -7.02 -12.00
N ARG A 168 -5.10 -6.21 -11.01
CA ARG A 168 -4.42 -4.98 -10.59
C ARG A 168 -4.03 -4.97 -9.10
N THR A 169 -4.17 -6.11 -8.42
CA THR A 169 -4.02 -6.17 -6.96
C THR A 169 -2.73 -6.88 -6.59
N VAL A 170 -1.89 -6.17 -5.83
CA VAL A 170 -0.68 -6.69 -5.18
C VAL A 170 -0.94 -6.80 -3.68
N ARG A 171 -0.59 -7.93 -3.07
CA ARG A 171 -0.72 -8.16 -1.64
C ARG A 171 0.64 -8.48 -1.04
N PHE A 172 0.95 -7.81 0.06
CA PHE A 172 2.11 -8.10 0.90
C PHE A 172 1.62 -8.86 2.13
N ASN A 173 2.12 -10.09 2.32
CA ASN A 173 1.88 -10.86 3.53
C ASN A 173 2.98 -10.59 4.53
N PHE A 174 2.64 -10.47 5.81
CA PHE A 174 3.62 -10.12 6.84
C PHE A 174 3.98 -11.33 7.70
N LYS A 175 5.20 -11.29 8.23
CA LYS A 175 5.65 -12.23 9.25
C LYS A 175 4.87 -11.95 10.55
N PRO A 176 4.62 -12.97 11.39
CA PRO A 176 4.06 -12.75 12.72
C PRO A 176 4.89 -11.72 13.50
N GLY A 177 4.22 -10.78 14.16
CA GLY A 177 4.87 -9.71 14.93
C GLY A 177 3.94 -8.50 15.16
N GLU A 178 4.48 -7.47 15.80
CA GLU A 178 3.71 -6.29 16.24
C GLU A 178 3.89 -5.05 15.34
N ASN A 179 4.44 -5.21 14.13
CA ASN A 179 4.62 -4.06 13.22
C ASN A 179 3.29 -3.67 12.56
N ARG A 180 2.47 -2.92 13.30
CA ARG A 180 1.19 -2.40 12.83
C ARG A 180 1.34 -1.29 11.78
N GLU A 181 2.52 -0.69 11.67
CA GLU A 181 2.82 0.42 10.74
C GLU A 181 3.07 -0.08 9.31
N LEU A 182 3.39 -1.37 9.15
CA LEU A 182 3.85 -1.93 7.89
C LEU A 182 2.96 -1.66 6.65
N PRO A 183 1.61 -1.65 6.76
CA PRO A 183 0.76 -1.21 5.65
C PRO A 183 1.02 0.23 5.16
N LEU A 184 1.30 1.18 6.06
CA LEU A 184 1.62 2.57 5.69
C LEU A 184 3.07 2.70 5.22
N ILE A 185 3.99 1.90 5.78
CA ILE A 185 5.39 1.83 5.33
C ILE A 185 5.49 1.40 3.86
N LEU A 186 4.60 0.50 3.43
CA LEU A 186 4.53 0.00 2.05
C LEU A 186 3.75 0.94 1.11
N GLY A 187 2.98 1.86 1.68
CA GLY A 187 2.23 2.89 0.97
C GLY A 187 3.17 3.84 0.24
#